data_AF-A0A0P4VMR7-F1
#
_entry.id   AF-A0A0P4VMR7-F1
#
_cell.length_a   1.000
_cell.length_b   1.000
_cell.length_c   1.000
_cell.angle_alpha   90.00
_cell.angle_beta   90.00
_cell.angle_gamma   90.00
#
_symmetry.space_group_name_H-M   'P 1'
#
loop_
_entity.id
_entity.type
_entity.pdbx_description
1 polymer ?
#
loop_
_entity_poly.entity_id
_entity_poly.type
_entity_poly.pdbx_seq_one_letter_code
_entity_poly.pdbx_strand_id
1 'polypeptide(L)'
;SYLDQCKSVQEKSGFNRQQFFRGDWFVTHANVGTESTLCRKYSISENSDDKLIVQYGTRRNKHQYFCMEKNANSQAPHIFYCVVTQGDHCAIVQVNEVQKTILETDGKSALLYRCLKMAAPEGDKYINTYLVLNRDAEGAVSQDVKNALSKHNLDLNKFVSRTSYTCIP
;
A
#
# COMPACT_ATOMS: atom_id res chain seq x y z
N SER A 1 -16.95 2.61 2.16
CA SER A 1 -17.90 1.53 2.48
C SER A 1 -17.13 0.25 2.76
N TYR A 2 -17.64 -0.60 3.64
CA TYR A 2 -17.03 -1.89 3.94
C TYR A 2 -17.37 -2.93 2.87
N LEU A 3 -16.35 -3.73 2.56
CA LEU A 3 -16.27 -4.95 1.77
C LEU A 3 -16.85 -6.18 2.51
N ASP A 4 -17.59 -7.07 1.86
CA ASP A 4 -17.73 -8.46 2.35
C ASP A 4 -16.55 -9.33 1.92
N GLN A 5 -15.85 -8.96 0.84
CA GLN A 5 -14.59 -9.55 0.41
C GLN A 5 -13.76 -8.55 -0.41
N CYS A 6 -12.47 -8.84 -0.58
CA CYS A 6 -11.62 -8.08 -1.49
C CYS A 6 -12.07 -8.22 -2.95
N LYS A 7 -12.01 -7.13 -3.71
CA LYS A 7 -12.23 -7.18 -5.16
C LYS A 7 -11.15 -8.01 -5.83
N SER A 8 -11.55 -8.85 -6.78
CA SER A 8 -10.62 -9.47 -7.72
C SER A 8 -10.20 -8.42 -8.76
N VAL A 9 -8.92 -8.10 -8.80
CA VAL A 9 -8.32 -7.16 -9.75
C VAL A 9 -7.08 -7.80 -10.36
N GLN A 10 -6.89 -7.59 -11.66
CA GLN A 10 -5.78 -8.19 -12.39
C GLN A 10 -4.50 -7.37 -12.17
N GLU A 11 -3.39 -8.06 -11.91
CA GLU A 11 -2.06 -7.45 -11.87
C GLU A 11 -1.60 -7.01 -13.27
N LYS A 12 -0.74 -5.99 -13.32
CA LYS A 12 -0.07 -5.57 -14.53
C LYS A 12 0.56 -6.77 -15.24
N SER A 13 0.23 -6.96 -16.51
CA SER A 13 0.91 -7.97 -17.33
C SER A 13 2.40 -7.68 -17.45
N GLY A 14 3.24 -8.70 -17.26
CA GLY A 14 4.70 -8.55 -17.23
C GLY A 14 5.22 -7.77 -16.01
N PHE A 15 4.49 -7.75 -14.90
CA PHE A 15 4.92 -7.08 -13.67
C PHE A 15 6.31 -7.57 -13.21
N ASN A 16 7.28 -6.64 -13.17
CA ASN A 16 8.60 -6.92 -12.63
C ASN A 16 8.61 -6.76 -11.12
N ARG A 17 8.36 -7.89 -10.43
CA ARG A 17 8.31 -7.98 -8.98
C ARG A 17 9.58 -7.46 -8.31
N GLN A 18 10.76 -7.93 -8.75
CA GLN A 18 12.06 -7.56 -8.17
C GLN A 18 12.32 -6.06 -8.28
N GLN A 19 11.96 -5.44 -9.40
CA GLN A 19 12.12 -4.00 -9.58
C GLN A 19 11.17 -3.19 -8.68
N PHE A 20 9.92 -3.63 -8.55
CA PHE A 20 8.92 -2.90 -7.78
C PHE A 20 9.20 -2.95 -6.27
N PHE A 21 9.48 -4.14 -5.74
CA PHE A 21 9.65 -4.37 -4.30
C PHE A 21 11.07 -4.09 -3.79
N ARG A 22 11.77 -3.14 -4.42
CA ARG A 22 13.07 -2.62 -3.98
C ARG A 22 12.97 -1.14 -3.65
N GLY A 23 13.58 -0.72 -2.55
CA GLY A 23 13.70 0.69 -2.17
C GLY A 23 12.39 1.30 -1.66
N ASP A 24 12.35 2.62 -1.63
CA ASP A 24 11.23 3.37 -1.05
C ASP A 24 10.14 3.70 -2.07
N TRP A 25 8.90 3.71 -1.60
CA TRP A 25 7.72 4.26 -2.29
C TRP A 25 6.96 5.21 -1.37
N PHE A 26 6.61 6.38 -1.88
CA PHE A 26 5.75 7.34 -1.20
C PHE A 26 4.33 7.26 -1.72
N VAL A 27 3.34 7.28 -0.84
CA VAL A 27 1.95 7.50 -1.27
C VAL A 27 1.80 8.96 -1.67
N THR A 28 1.50 9.23 -2.94
CA THR A 28 1.26 10.59 -3.44
C THR A 28 -0.23 10.91 -3.53
N HIS A 29 -1.07 9.90 -3.84
CA HIS A 29 -2.52 10.07 -3.90
C HIS A 29 -3.25 8.85 -3.36
N ALA A 30 -4.44 9.05 -2.82
CA ALA A 30 -5.33 7.96 -2.41
C ALA A 30 -6.79 8.30 -2.76
N ASN A 31 -7.55 7.31 -3.24
CA ASN A 31 -8.98 7.52 -3.52
C ASN A 31 -9.78 7.77 -2.24
N VAL A 32 -9.34 7.19 -1.13
CA VAL A 32 -9.83 7.42 0.23
C VAL A 32 -8.62 7.33 1.16
N GLY A 33 -8.43 8.33 2.03
CA GLY A 33 -7.30 8.30 2.95
C GLY A 33 -7.30 9.48 3.91
N THR A 34 -6.54 9.33 4.99
CA THR A 34 -6.22 10.38 5.95
C THR A 34 -4.74 10.78 5.80
N GLU A 35 -4.27 11.74 6.58
CA GLU A 35 -2.84 12.06 6.71
C GLU A 35 -1.99 10.79 6.91
N SER A 36 -2.45 9.85 7.75
CA SER A 36 -1.70 8.61 8.02
C SER A 36 -1.65 7.64 6.85
N THR A 37 -2.51 7.79 5.83
CA THR A 37 -2.43 7.06 4.56
C THR A 37 -1.49 7.77 3.59
N LEU A 38 -1.65 9.08 3.43
CA LEU A 38 -0.91 9.87 2.44
C LEU A 38 0.55 10.10 2.85
N CYS A 39 0.83 10.21 4.14
CA CYS A 39 2.20 10.41 4.63
C CYS A 39 3.02 9.12 4.73
N ARG A 40 2.47 7.97 4.30
CA ARG A 40 3.20 6.70 4.31
C ARG A 40 4.38 6.75 3.35
N LYS A 41 5.53 6.35 3.86
CA LYS A 41 6.67 5.86 3.10
C LYS A 41 6.73 4.35 3.30
N TYR A 42 6.59 3.60 2.23
CA TYR A 42 6.82 2.16 2.22
C TYR A 42 8.30 1.92 1.98
N SER A 43 9.01 1.49 3.00
CA SER A 43 10.37 0.97 2.86
C SER A 43 10.30 -0.53 2.69
N ILE A 44 10.80 -1.01 1.54
CA ILE A 44 10.68 -2.40 1.14
C ILE A 44 12.06 -3.05 1.11
N SER A 45 12.21 -4.13 1.86
CA SER A 45 13.42 -4.95 1.91
C SER A 45 13.08 -6.44 1.85
N GLU A 46 14.03 -7.26 1.44
CA GLU A 46 13.95 -8.71 1.56
C GLU A 46 14.62 -9.15 2.88
N ASN A 47 14.02 -10.12 3.57
CA ASN A 47 14.63 -10.76 4.74
C ASN A 47 15.49 -11.97 4.32
N SER A 48 16.04 -12.70 5.29
CA SER A 48 16.83 -13.92 5.05
C SER A 48 16.07 -15.07 4.38
N ASP A 49 14.74 -15.00 4.36
CA ASP A 49 13.84 -16.02 3.79
C ASP A 49 13.21 -15.54 2.47
N ASP A 50 13.79 -14.52 1.82
CA ASP A 50 13.31 -13.87 0.60
C ASP A 50 11.88 -13.28 0.70
N LYS A 51 11.39 -13.05 1.93
CA LYS A 51 10.09 -12.41 2.17
C LYS A 51 10.23 -10.91 2.18
N LEU A 52 9.26 -10.26 1.56
CA LEU A 52 9.18 -8.80 1.59
C LEU A 52 8.74 -8.30 2.96
N ILE A 53 9.56 -7.40 3.49
CA ILE A 53 9.25 -6.57 4.64
C ILE A 53 8.81 -5.20 4.12
N VAL A 54 7.63 -4.76 4.52
CA VAL A 54 7.14 -3.41 4.23
C VAL A 54 6.97 -2.67 5.55
N GLN A 55 7.80 -1.65 5.75
CA GLN A 55 7.72 -0.77 6.92
C GLN A 55 7.07 0.56 6.53
N TYR A 56 6.16 1.05 7.36
CA TYR A 56 5.60 2.40 7.24
C TYR A 56 5.14 2.93 8.59
N GLY A 57 5.09 4.26 8.73
CA GLY A 57 4.64 4.95 9.94
C GLY A 57 4.69 6.46 9.74
N THR A 58 4.20 7.21 10.73
CA THR A 58 4.43 8.66 10.82
C THR A 58 5.00 8.97 12.20
N ARG A 59 6.00 9.86 12.30
CA ARG A 59 6.56 10.25 13.61
C ARG A 59 5.49 10.76 14.57
N ARG A 60 4.47 11.44 14.04
CA ARG A 60 3.33 11.94 14.80
C ARG A 60 2.52 10.83 15.49
N ASN A 61 2.33 9.69 14.82
CA ASN A 61 1.41 8.67 15.33
C ASN A 61 2.07 7.65 16.25
N LYS A 62 3.41 7.65 16.42
CA LYS A 62 4.18 6.64 17.20
C LYS A 62 3.90 5.17 16.85
N HIS A 63 3.13 4.91 15.80
CA HIS A 63 2.82 3.57 15.32
C HIS A 63 3.75 3.22 14.16
N GLN A 64 4.44 2.10 14.29
CA GLN A 64 5.19 1.49 13.21
C GLN A 64 4.45 0.25 12.74
N TYR A 65 4.33 0.11 11.44
CA TYR A 65 3.74 -1.06 10.81
C TYR A 65 4.87 -1.89 10.23
N PHE A 66 4.94 -3.16 10.63
CA PHE A 66 5.84 -4.14 10.04
C PHE A 66 5.01 -5.19 9.33
N CYS A 67 5.10 -5.25 8.01
CA CYS A 67 4.35 -6.19 7.20
C CYS A 67 5.28 -7.21 6.56
N MET A 68 5.10 -8.48 6.87
CA MET A 68 5.82 -9.58 6.25
C MET A 68 4.93 -10.28 5.22
N GLU A 69 5.46 -10.52 4.03
CA GLU A 69 4.77 -11.31 3.02
C GLU A 69 4.50 -12.74 3.53
N LYS A 70 3.30 -13.24 3.29
CA LYS A 70 2.87 -14.58 3.73
C LYS A 70 3.67 -15.68 3.02
N ASN A 71 3.75 -15.59 1.70
CA ASN A 71 4.42 -16.56 0.83
C ASN A 71 5.38 -15.80 -0.09
N ALA A 72 6.67 -16.13 0.00
CA ALA A 72 7.66 -15.60 -0.94
C ALA A 72 7.26 -15.96 -2.37
N ASN A 73 7.46 -15.02 -3.31
CA ASN A 73 7.15 -15.19 -4.74
C ASN A 73 5.68 -15.53 -5.03
N SER A 74 4.75 -15.09 -4.18
CA SER A 74 3.32 -15.23 -4.47
C SER A 74 2.91 -14.44 -5.72
N GLN A 75 2.00 -15.01 -6.51
CA GLN A 75 1.30 -14.25 -7.55
C GLN A 75 0.24 -13.36 -6.91
N ALA A 76 -0.16 -12.29 -7.61
CA ALA A 76 -1.16 -11.38 -7.10
C ALA A 76 -2.49 -12.09 -6.73
N PRO A 77 -3.16 -11.67 -5.64
CA PRO A 77 -2.74 -10.60 -4.74
C PRO A 77 -1.56 -11.01 -3.86
N HIS A 78 -0.59 -10.10 -3.69
CA HIS A 78 0.50 -10.26 -2.73
C HIS A 78 -0.06 -10.08 -1.32
N ILE A 79 0.01 -11.13 -0.50
CA ILE A 79 -0.60 -11.16 0.84
C ILE A 79 0.45 -10.87 1.91
N PHE A 80 0.17 -9.90 2.77
CA PHE A 80 1.04 -9.51 3.88
C PHE A 80 0.34 -9.66 5.22
N TYR A 81 1.06 -10.17 6.22
CA TYR A 81 0.70 -10.08 7.62
C TYR A 81 1.40 -8.87 8.25
N CYS A 82 0.59 -7.90 8.66
CA CYS A 82 1.05 -6.64 9.22
C CYS A 82 0.84 -6.61 10.72
N VAL A 83 1.93 -6.45 11.47
CA VAL A 83 1.90 -6.13 12.90
C VAL A 83 2.03 -4.63 13.09
N VAL A 84 1.26 -4.09 14.04
CA VAL A 84 1.39 -2.70 14.48
C VAL A 84 2.10 -2.70 15.83
N THR A 85 3.16 -1.91 15.96
CA THR A 85 3.84 -1.62 17.23
C THR A 85 3.61 -0.17 17.61
N GLN A 86 3.62 0.12 18.92
CA GLN A 86 3.40 1.46 19.46
C GLN A 86 4.58 1.86 20.36
N GLY A 87 5.30 2.93 19.99
CA GLY A 87 6.48 3.41 20.73
C GLY A 87 7.67 2.43 20.72
N ASP A 88 8.59 2.57 21.68
CA ASP A 88 9.78 1.71 21.84
C ASP A 88 9.46 0.29 22.34
N HIS A 89 8.18 0.03 22.66
CA HIS A 89 7.73 -1.27 23.13
C HIS A 89 7.24 -2.11 21.95
N CYS A 90 7.94 -3.22 21.69
CA CYS A 90 7.62 -4.25 20.69
C CYS A 90 6.33 -5.04 21.02
N ALA A 91 5.31 -4.43 21.62
CA ALA A 91 4.02 -5.06 21.84
C ALA A 91 3.25 -5.05 20.51
N ILE A 92 2.93 -6.24 20.01
CA ILE A 92 2.06 -6.41 18.84
C ILE A 92 0.64 -6.09 19.29
N VAL A 93 0.08 -4.97 18.83
CA VAL A 93 -1.27 -4.55 19.23
C VAL A 93 -2.34 -5.01 18.24
N GLN A 94 -1.96 -5.32 17.00
CA GLN A 94 -2.87 -5.75 15.96
C GLN A 94 -2.14 -6.53 14.88
N VAL A 95 -2.73 -7.63 14.42
CA VAL A 95 -2.31 -8.37 13.23
C VAL A 95 -3.39 -8.22 12.16
N ASN A 96 -3.01 -7.71 10.99
CA ASN A 96 -3.92 -7.54 9.88
C ASN A 96 -3.40 -8.28 8.65
N GLU A 97 -4.32 -8.91 7.90
CA GLU A 97 -4.01 -9.37 6.55
C GLU A 97 -4.26 -8.22 5.56
N VAL A 98 -3.25 -7.93 4.73
CA VAL A 98 -3.32 -6.90 3.70
C VAL A 98 -2.97 -7.52 2.36
N GLN A 99 -3.91 -7.46 1.42
CA GLN A 99 -3.73 -7.87 0.04
C GLN A 99 -3.32 -6.66 -0.80
N LYS A 100 -2.33 -6.84 -1.68
CA LYS A 100 -1.79 -5.81 -2.57
C LYS A 100 -1.74 -6.34 -4.00
N THR A 101 -2.27 -5.58 -4.95
CA THR A 101 -2.17 -5.88 -6.38
C THR A 101 -1.68 -4.65 -7.13
N ILE A 102 -0.60 -4.80 -7.90
CA ILE A 102 0.00 -3.71 -8.68
C ILE A 102 -0.71 -3.66 -10.03
N LEU A 103 -1.54 -2.64 -10.23
CA LEU A 103 -2.34 -2.50 -11.44
C LEU A 103 -1.54 -1.91 -12.60
N GLU A 104 -0.59 -1.03 -12.30
CA GLU A 104 0.32 -0.43 -13.27
C GLU A 104 1.58 0.12 -12.57
N THR A 105 2.72 0.08 -13.24
CA THR A 105 3.94 0.77 -12.83
C THR A 105 4.93 0.88 -13.99
N ASP A 106 5.64 2.01 -14.04
CA ASP A 106 6.77 2.28 -14.95
C ASP A 106 8.13 2.22 -14.20
N GLY A 107 8.13 1.79 -12.94
CA GLY A 107 9.28 1.78 -12.04
C GLY A 107 9.51 3.08 -11.26
N LYS A 108 8.91 4.20 -11.66
CA LYS A 108 8.96 5.51 -10.98
C LYS A 108 7.64 5.87 -10.29
N SER A 109 6.52 5.55 -10.92
CA SER A 109 5.15 5.78 -10.48
C SER A 109 4.40 4.45 -10.52
N ALA A 110 3.39 4.27 -9.66
CA ALA A 110 2.59 3.05 -9.64
C ALA A 110 1.15 3.28 -9.20
N LEU A 111 0.24 2.42 -9.70
CA LEU A 111 -1.11 2.26 -9.19
C LEU A 111 -1.20 0.96 -8.40
N LEU A 112 -1.48 1.08 -7.10
CA LEU A 112 -1.63 -0.04 -6.18
C LEU A 112 -3.08 -0.15 -5.73
N TYR A 113 -3.68 -1.32 -5.90
CA TYR A 113 -4.88 -1.72 -5.17
C TYR A 113 -4.48 -2.37 -3.84
N ARG A 114 -4.99 -1.84 -2.73
CA ARG A 114 -4.82 -2.38 -1.38
C ARG A 114 -6.17 -2.83 -0.86
N CYS A 115 -6.24 -4.00 -0.24
CA CYS A 115 -7.39 -4.46 0.52
C CYS A 115 -6.96 -4.93 1.92
N LEU A 116 -7.53 -4.32 2.95
CA LEU A 116 -7.30 -4.66 4.35
C LEU A 116 -8.44 -5.55 4.84
N LYS A 117 -8.09 -6.70 5.42
CA LYS A 117 -9.01 -7.52 6.19
C LYS A 117 -9.05 -7.01 7.64
N MET A 118 -10.24 -6.72 8.14
CA MET A 118 -10.53 -6.37 9.53
C MET A 118 -11.36 -7.49 10.16
N ALA A 119 -10.80 -8.14 11.19
CA ALA A 119 -11.56 -9.08 12.00
C ALA A 119 -12.60 -8.31 12.84
N ALA A 120 -13.84 -8.77 12.83
CA ALA A 120 -14.91 -8.24 13.68
C ALA A 120 -15.78 -9.39 14.21
N PRO A 121 -16.48 -9.20 15.36
CA PRO A 121 -17.30 -10.26 15.98
C PRO A 121 -18.39 -10.82 15.06
N GLU A 122 -18.95 -9.98 14.19
CA GLU A 122 -20.03 -10.32 13.25
C GLU A 122 -19.51 -10.93 11.92
N GLY A 123 -18.21 -11.19 11.83
CA GLY A 123 -17.54 -11.66 10.63
C GLY A 123 -16.56 -10.63 10.06
N ASP A 124 -15.66 -11.11 9.22
CA ASP A 124 -14.62 -10.28 8.62
C ASP A 124 -15.20 -9.19 7.72
N LYS A 125 -14.65 -7.98 7.81
CA LYS A 125 -14.95 -6.85 6.93
C LYS A 125 -13.70 -6.40 6.19
N TYR A 126 -13.87 -5.86 4.99
CA TYR A 126 -12.76 -5.48 4.14
C TYR A 126 -12.77 -4.00 3.79
N ILE A 127 -11.62 -3.34 3.79
CA ILE A 127 -11.47 -1.95 3.33
C ILE A 127 -10.52 -1.95 2.14
N ASN A 128 -11.02 -1.53 0.99
CA ASN A 128 -10.18 -1.34 -0.18
C ASN A 128 -9.74 0.12 -0.36
N THR A 129 -8.58 0.31 -0.97
CA THR A 129 -8.01 1.63 -1.27
C THR A 129 -7.18 1.53 -2.54
N TYR A 130 -7.34 2.48 -3.44
CA TYR A 130 -6.44 2.69 -4.56
C TYR A 130 -5.43 3.76 -4.16
N LEU A 131 -4.16 3.42 -4.27
CA LEU A 131 -3.04 4.27 -3.92
C LEU A 131 -2.22 4.55 -5.18
N VAL A 132 -1.88 5.81 -5.40
CA VAL A 132 -0.83 6.18 -6.33
C VAL A 132 0.46 6.30 -5.55
N LEU A 133 1.49 5.59 -5.99
CA LEU A 133 2.82 5.60 -5.39
C LEU A 133 3.80 6.30 -6.32
N ASN A 134 4.81 6.94 -5.76
CA ASN A 134 5.95 7.46 -6.50
C ASN A 134 7.26 7.23 -5.73
N ARG A 135 8.37 7.07 -6.44
CA ARG A 135 9.72 6.98 -5.86
C ARG A 135 10.17 8.30 -5.23
N ASP A 136 9.63 9.41 -5.69
CA ASP A 136 9.80 10.75 -5.13
C ASP A 136 8.48 11.20 -4.46
N ALA A 137 8.57 11.74 -3.24
CA ALA A 137 7.41 12.18 -2.46
C ALA A 137 6.60 13.29 -3.16
N GLU A 138 7.25 14.08 -4.01
CA GLU A 138 6.64 15.15 -4.82
C GLU A 138 6.60 14.79 -6.31
N GLY A 139 6.95 13.55 -6.65
CA GLY A 139 7.04 13.09 -8.02
C GLY A 139 5.70 13.13 -8.76
N ALA A 140 5.74 13.60 -10.01
CA ALA A 140 4.56 13.63 -10.87
C ALA A 140 4.03 12.21 -11.17
N VAL A 141 2.70 12.06 -11.20
CA VAL A 141 2.06 10.82 -11.63
C VAL A 141 2.28 10.62 -13.12
N SER A 142 2.86 9.48 -13.50
CA SER A 142 3.17 9.19 -14.90
C SER A 142 1.93 8.95 -15.76
N GLN A 143 2.10 9.08 -17.08
CA GLN A 143 0.98 8.91 -18.01
C GLN A 143 0.43 7.49 -18.02
N ASP A 144 1.28 6.47 -17.86
CA ASP A 144 0.85 5.07 -17.79
C ASP A 144 -0.08 4.84 -16.59
N VAL A 145 0.27 5.39 -15.43
CA VAL A 145 -0.55 5.31 -14.22
C VAL A 145 -1.87 6.08 -14.38
N LYS A 146 -1.85 7.26 -15.02
CA LYS A 146 -3.09 8.00 -15.35
C LYS A 146 -4.00 7.20 -16.28
N ASN A 147 -3.43 6.58 -17.30
CA ASN A 147 -4.17 5.72 -18.23
C ASN A 147 -4.77 4.50 -17.51
N ALA A 148 -4.02 3.88 -16.59
CA ALA A 148 -4.50 2.77 -15.78
C ALA A 148 -5.64 3.18 -14.84
N LEU A 149 -5.56 4.34 -14.20
CA LEU A 149 -6.66 4.90 -13.41
C LEU A 149 -7.94 5.00 -14.26
N SER A 150 -7.85 5.59 -15.45
CA SER A 150 -9.00 5.71 -16.37
C SER A 150 -9.56 4.34 -16.78
N LYS A 151 -8.71 3.35 -17.09
CA LYS A 151 -9.15 1.97 -17.40
C LYS A 151 -9.93 1.32 -16.25
N HIS A 152 -9.66 1.71 -15.01
CA HIS A 152 -10.38 1.25 -13.82
C HIS A 152 -11.55 2.16 -13.41
N ASN A 153 -11.95 3.11 -14.26
CA ASN A 153 -12.98 4.11 -13.97
C ASN A 153 -12.66 4.96 -12.72
N LEU A 154 -11.38 5.22 -12.49
CA LEU A 154 -10.87 6.07 -11.41
C LEU A 154 -10.44 7.41 -11.99
N ASP A 155 -10.85 8.48 -11.32
CA ASP A 155 -10.48 9.84 -11.67
C ASP A 155 -9.47 10.36 -10.65
N LEU A 156 -8.23 10.62 -11.10
CA LEU A 156 -7.16 11.11 -10.24
C LEU A 156 -7.54 12.42 -9.54
N ASN A 157 -8.36 13.26 -10.15
CA ASN A 157 -8.77 14.55 -9.57
C ASN A 157 -9.69 14.38 -8.35
N LYS A 158 -10.28 13.19 -8.17
CA LYS A 158 -11.09 12.85 -6.99
C LYS A 158 -10.26 12.22 -5.87
N PHE A 159 -8.96 11.99 -6.11
CA PHE A 159 -8.07 11.44 -5.08
C PHE A 159 -7.59 12.57 -4.17
N VAL A 160 -7.42 12.24 -2.90
CA VAL A 160 -6.74 13.11 -1.95
C VAL A 160 -5.25 13.08 -2.27
N SER A 161 -4.61 14.26 -2.31
CA SER A 161 -3.18 14.40 -2.55
C SER A 161 -2.39 14.39 -1.25
N ARG A 162 -1.15 13.91 -1.30
CA ARG A 162 -0.16 14.04 -0.22
C ARG A 162 0.05 15.50 0.18
N THR A 163 0.01 16.41 -0.79
CA THR A 163 0.20 17.85 -0.55
C THR A 163 -0.94 18.49 0.24
N SER A 164 -2.06 17.79 0.43
CA SER A 164 -3.14 18.23 1.33
C SER A 164 -2.75 18.15 2.82
N TYR A 165 -1.60 17.55 3.14
CA TYR A 165 -1.10 17.39 4.51
C TYR A 165 0.38 17.74 4.63
N THR A 166 0.81 18.20 5.81
CA THR A 166 2.23 18.38 6.12
C THR A 166 2.81 17.06 6.64
N CYS A 167 3.40 16.28 5.74
CA CYS A 167 4.04 15.02 6.09
C CYS A 167 5.41 15.26 6.72
N ILE A 168 5.53 15.00 8.03
CA ILE A 168 6.81 15.07 8.74
C ILE A 168 7.59 13.75 8.49
N PRO A 169 8.84 13.81 8.00
CA PRO A 169 9.74 12.65 7.88
C PRO A 169 10.00 11.96 9.22
#